data_AF-A0A3E0AVR4-F1
#
_entry.id   AF-A0A3E0AVR4-F1
#
_cell.length_a   1.000
_cell.length_b   1.000
_cell.length_c   1.000
_cell.angle_alpha   90.00
_cell.angle_beta   90.00
_cell.angle_gamma   90.00
#
_symmetry.space_group_name_H-M   'P 1'
#
loop_
_entity.id
_entity.type
_entity.pdbx_description
1 polymer ?
#
loop_
_entity_poly.entity_id
_entity_poly.type
_entity_poly.pdbx_seq_one_letter_code
_entity_poly.pdbx_strand_id
1 'polypeptide(L)' 'MKVTHEMIRYTRHANGFNQIKMSNVIGLSQAYYSQLERGNYKVTEAVSKRFIDTFGFNEADLINMRNDIGRQSRYKLKR' A
#
# COMPACT_ATOMS: atom_id res chain seq x y z
N MET A 1 12.71 6.23 1.49
CA MET A 1 11.68 5.72 2.43
C MET A 1 11.16 4.35 1.98
N LYS A 2 10.78 3.45 2.91
CA LYS A 2 10.29 2.09 2.58
C LYS A 2 8.76 2.02 2.56
N VAL A 3 8.18 1.43 1.51
CA VAL A 3 6.73 1.21 1.39
C VAL A 3 6.30 0.07 2.32
N THR A 4 5.18 0.27 3.04
CA THR A 4 4.59 -0.76 3.91
C THR A 4 3.34 -1.37 3.28
N HIS A 5 2.90 -2.51 3.81
CA HIS A 5 1.66 -3.16 3.37
C HIS A 5 0.42 -2.27 3.61
N GLU A 6 0.43 -1.46 4.66
CA GLU A 6 -0.63 -0.48 4.95
C GLU A 6 -0.71 0.60 3.88
N MET A 7 0.43 1.08 3.37
CA MET A 7 0.47 2.07 2.29
C MET A 7 -0.09 1.49 0.99
N ILE A 8 0.27 0.25 0.66
CA ILE A 8 -0.28 -0.46 -0.51
C ILE A 8 -1.81 -0.57 -0.40
N ARG A 9 -2.30 -0.95 0.79
CA ARG A 9 -3.73 -1.07 1.06
C ARG A 9 -4.44 0.28 1.00
N TYR A 10 -3.83 1.31 1.57
CA TYR A 10 -4.34 2.69 1.54
C TYR A 10 -4.53 3.16 0.11
N THR A 11 -3.50 3.04 -0.73
CA THR A 11 -3.56 3.44 -2.15
C THR A 11 -4.61 2.65 -2.91
N ARG A 12 -4.75 1.34 -2.66
CA ARG A 12 -5.81 0.53 -3.28
C ARG A 12 -7.20 1.10 -2.95
N HIS A 13 -7.46 1.39 -1.68
CA HIS A 13 -8.75 1.95 -1.25
C HIS A 13 -8.97 3.37 -1.78
N ALA A 14 -7.94 4.22 -1.78
CA ALA A 14 -8.01 5.58 -2.32
C ALA A 14 -8.37 5.61 -3.81
N ASN A 15 -7.92 4.62 -4.58
CA ASN A 15 -8.25 4.46 -6.00
C ASN A 15 -9.55 3.67 -6.26
N GLY A 16 -10.24 3.20 -5.23
CA GLY A 16 -11.46 2.37 -5.38
C GLY A 16 -11.20 1.01 -6.01
N PHE A 17 -9.97 0.49 -5.95
CA PHE A 17 -9.61 -0.79 -6.58
C PHE A 17 -9.96 -1.97 -5.67
N ASN A 18 -10.41 -3.06 -6.29
CA ASN A 18 -10.41 -4.37 -5.65
C ASN A 18 -9.00 -5.00 -5.71
N GLN A 19 -8.78 -6.09 -4.96
CA GLN A 19 -7.45 -6.70 -4.87
C GLN A 19 -6.95 -7.24 -6.22
N ILE A 20 -7.85 -7.77 -7.05
CA ILE A 20 -7.51 -8.33 -8.38
C ILE A 20 -7.01 -7.21 -9.30
N LYS A 21 -7.75 -6.10 -9.37
CA LYS A 21 -7.37 -4.95 -10.19
C LYS A 21 -6.03 -4.39 -9.73
N MET A 22 -5.84 -4.25 -8.43
CA MET A 22 -4.58 -3.73 -7.88
C MET A 22 -3.40 -4.67 -8.14
N SER A 23 -3.58 -5.98 -7.98
CA SER A 23 -2.51 -6.94 -8.28
C SER A 23 -2.08 -6.88 -9.74
N ASN A 24 -3.04 -6.72 -10.66
CA ASN A 24 -2.76 -6.57 -12.09
C ASN A 24 -2.01 -5.27 -12.39
N VAL A 25 -2.41 -4.16 -11.77
CA VAL A 25 -1.76 -2.84 -11.94
C VAL A 25 -0.30 -2.88 -11.50
N ILE A 26 0.01 -3.51 -10.35
CA ILE A 26 1.39 -3.64 -9.85
C ILE A 26 2.11 -4.85 -10.49
N GLY A 27 1.47 -5.62 -11.38
CA GLY A 27 2.05 -6.80 -12.02
C GLY A 27 2.46 -7.90 -11.03
N LEU A 28 1.66 -8.15 -10.00
CA LEU A 28 1.83 -9.23 -9.02
C LEU A 28 0.72 -10.26 -9.17
N SER A 29 0.97 -11.50 -8.74
CA SER A 29 -0.11 -12.48 -8.62
C SER A 29 -1.09 -12.05 -7.53
N GLN A 30 -2.39 -12.31 -7.74
CA GLN A 30 -3.44 -11.94 -6.78
C GLN A 30 -3.19 -12.56 -5.40
N ALA A 31 -2.76 -13.83 -5.37
CA ALA A 31 -2.47 -14.54 -4.12
C ALA A 31 -1.32 -13.87 -3.36
N TYR A 32 -0.23 -13.53 -4.05
CA TYR A 32 0.91 -12.84 -3.43
C TYR A 32 0.51 -11.45 -2.92
N TYR A 33 -0.22 -10.67 -3.72
CA TYR A 33 -0.74 -9.36 -3.33
C TYR A 33 -1.62 -9.43 -2.08
N SER A 34 -2.54 -10.41 -2.01
CA SER A 34 -3.41 -10.58 -0.84
C SER A 34 -2.63 -10.90 0.44
N GLN A 35 -1.56 -11.71 0.35
CA GLN A 35 -0.70 -12.01 1.51
C GLN A 35 0.14 -10.79 1.92
N LEU A 36 0.57 -10.00 0.94
CA LEU A 36 1.25 -8.72 1.13
C LEU A 36 0.40 -7.74 1.92
N GLU A 37 -0.84 -7.47 1.49
CA GLU A 37 -1.75 -6.53 2.18
C GLU A 37 -2.08 -6.93 3.62
N ARG A 38 -2.11 -8.24 3.91
CA ARG A 38 -2.35 -8.78 5.26
C ARG A 38 -1.12 -8.67 6.17
N GLY A 39 0.05 -8.31 5.63
CA GLY A 39 1.30 -8.26 6.38
C GLY A 39 1.98 -9.62 6.56
N ASN A 40 1.43 -10.69 5.97
CA ASN A 40 2.03 -12.03 6.04
C ASN A 40 3.33 -12.10 5.22
N TYR A 41 3.44 -11.30 4.17
CA TYR A 41 4.68 -11.10 3.44
C TYR A 41 5.21 -9.68 3.59
N LYS A 42 6.52 -9.58 3.82
CA LYS A 42 7.21 -8.29 3.85
C LYS A 42 7.25 -7.69 2.45
N VAL A 43 7.01 -6.38 2.36
CA VAL A 43 7.27 -5.61 1.15
C VAL A 43 8.77 -5.60 0.90
N THR A 44 9.19 -6.23 -0.20
CA THR A 44 10.58 -6.21 -0.65
C THR A 44 10.90 -4.85 -1.29
N GLU A 45 12.18 -4.56 -1.47
CA GLU A 45 12.61 -3.36 -2.17
C GLU A 45 12.12 -3.34 -3.62
N ALA A 46 12.16 -4.47 -4.31
CA ALA A 46 11.64 -4.62 -5.67
C ALA A 46 10.14 -4.30 -5.76
N VAL A 47 9.33 -4.80 -4.83
CA VAL A 47 7.89 -4.47 -4.77
C VAL A 47 7.67 -3.01 -4.42
N SER A 48 8.46 -2.46 -3.49
CA SER A 48 8.38 -1.03 -3.11
C SER A 48 8.67 -0.13 -4.30
N LYS A 49 9.76 -0.40 -5.02
CA LYS A 49 10.15 0.36 -6.21
C LYS A 49 9.07 0.28 -7.28
N ARG A 50 8.60 -0.93 -7.60
CA ARG A 50 7.53 -1.11 -8.58
C ARG A 50 6.27 -0.34 -8.22
N PHE A 51 5.86 -0.40 -6.95
CA PHE A 51 4.70 0.34 -6.47
C PHE A 51 4.88 1.86 -6.62
N ILE A 52 6.05 2.40 -6.23
CA ILE A 52 6.39 3.81 -6.41
C ILE A 52 6.32 4.21 -7.89
N ASP A 53 6.97 3.44 -8.76
CA ASP A 53 7.04 3.71 -10.19
C ASP A 53 5.65 3.66 -10.85
N THR A 54 4.78 2.73 -10.43
CA THR A 54 3.43 2.54 -10.99
C THR A 54 2.50 3.72 -10.71
N PHE A 55 2.63 4.33 -9.54
CA PHE A 55 1.76 5.44 -9.11
C PHE A 55 2.44 6.80 -9.18
N GLY A 56 3.72 6.87 -9.55
CA GLY A 56 4.49 8.11 -9.65
C GLY A 56 4.69 8.81 -8.31
N PHE A 57 4.77 8.07 -7.21
CA PHE A 57 4.91 8.67 -5.88
C PHE A 57 6.30 9.23 -5.65
N ASN A 58 6.37 10.41 -5.03
CA ASN A 58 7.60 10.96 -4.49
C ASN A 58 7.67 10.75 -2.96
N GLU A 59 8.77 11.19 -2.34
CA GLU A 59 8.96 11.03 -0.89
C GLU A 59 7.91 11.77 -0.06
N ALA A 60 7.47 12.95 -0.49
CA ALA A 60 6.44 13.72 0.21
C ALA A 60 5.08 12.99 0.21
N ASP A 61 4.70 12.36 -0.91
CA ASP A 61 3.48 11.56 -1.02
C ASP A 61 3.50 10.40 -0.02
N LEU A 62 4.63 9.70 0.07
CA LEU A 62 4.82 8.58 1.00
C LEU A 62 4.70 9.03 2.46
N ILE A 63 5.29 10.19 2.80
CA ILE A 63 5.18 10.77 4.15
C ILE A 63 3.73 11.13 4.47
N ASN A 64 3.01 11.76 3.53
CA ASN A 64 1.62 12.14 3.70
C ASN A 64 0.72 10.93 3.90
N MET A 65 0.87 9.88 3.09
CA MET A 65 0.14 8.62 3.28
C MET A 65 0.38 8.02 4.66
N ARG A 66 1.64 8.00 5.13
CA ARG A 66 1.97 7.47 6.46
C ARG A 66 1.29 8.28 7.57
N ASN A 67 1.26 9.60 7.44
CA ASN A 67 0.60 10.48 8.39
C ASN A 67 -0.92 10.23 8.41
N ASP A 68 -1.55 10.06 7.25
CA ASP A 68 -2.99 9.79 7.14
C ASP A 68 -3.36 8.42 7.72
N ILE A 69 -2.58 7.38 7.42
CA ILE A 69 -2.74 6.05 8.03
C ILE A 69 -2.63 6.16 9.56
N GLY A 70 -1.61 6.88 10.06
CA GLY A 70 -1.42 7.09 11.49
C GLY A 70 -2.60 7.83 12.16
N ARG A 71 -3.18 8.82 11.49
CA ARG A 71 -4.39 9.53 11.96
C ARG A 71 -5.59 8.57 12.02
N GLN A 72 -5.85 7.81 10.96
CA GLN A 72 -6.98 6.87 10.89
C GLN A 72 -6.91 5.80 11.97
N SER A 73 -5.73 5.23 12.22
CA SER A 73 -5.54 4.24 13.28
C SER A 73 -5.82 4.80 14.68
N ARG A 74 -5.43 6.05 14.95
CA ARG A 74 -5.74 6.73 16.23
C ARG A 74 -7.24 6.96 16.43
N TYR A 75 -7.99 7.25 15.36
CA TYR A 75 -9.44 7.41 15.45
C TYR A 75 -10.18 6.08 15.70
N LYS A 76 -9.66 4.95 15.20
CA LYS A 76 -10.26 3.63 15.44
C LYS A 76 -10.09 3.11 16.87
N LEU A 77 -9.06 3.57 17.59
CA LEU A 77 -8.78 3.19 18.99
C LEU A 77 -9.64 3.96 20.03
N LYS A 78 -10.35 5.01 19.62
CA LYS A 78 -11.17 5.87 20.50
C LYS A 78 -12.66 5.50 20.54
N ARG A 79 -13.05 4.33 20.01
CA ARG A 79 -14.44 3.85 19.99
C ARG A 79 -14.58 2.58 20.84
#